data_AF-A0A9X3SQ38-F1
#
_entry.id   AF-A0A9X3SQ38-F1
#
_cell.length_a   1.000
_cell.length_b   1.000
_cell.length_c   1.000
_cell.angle_alpha   90.00
_cell.angle_beta   90.00
_cell.angle_gamma   90.00
#
_symmetry.space_group_name_H-M   'P 1'
#
loop_
_entity.id
_entity.type
_entity.pdbx_description
1 polymer ?
#
loop_
_entity_poly.entity_id
_entity_poly.type
_entity_poly.pdbx_seq_one_letter_code
_entity_poly.pdbx_strand_id
1 'polypeptide(L)'
;MAPSSDKPVREPIRKPWIWIVLALLLLAGVPLYWPPGTVEPIVLGLPLWALVTVASSVLLSAYLSWLCLTQWSVVEDAEEAEARAERERRADGRRGASGEAGA
;
A
#
# COMPACT_ATOMS: atom_id res chain seq x y z
N MET A 1 5.20 23.03 -28.16
CA MET A 1 5.44 23.09 -26.70
C MET A 1 4.28 22.37 -26.03
N ALA A 2 4.38 21.04 -25.87
CA ALA A 2 3.31 20.26 -25.25
C ALA A 2 3.37 20.44 -23.73
N PRO A 3 2.22 20.57 -23.03
CA PRO A 3 2.20 20.68 -21.57
C PRO A 3 2.54 19.33 -20.94
N SER A 4 3.69 19.25 -20.26
CA SER A 4 4.04 18.13 -19.39
C SER A 4 3.07 18.10 -18.21
N SER A 5 2.05 17.24 -18.27
CA SER A 5 1.16 16.97 -17.12
C SER A 5 1.90 16.08 -16.13
N ASP A 6 2.55 16.73 -15.18
CA ASP A 6 3.20 16.12 -14.03
C ASP A 6 2.10 15.69 -13.04
N LYS A 7 1.52 14.51 -13.26
CA LYS A 7 0.65 13.88 -12.26
C LYS A 7 1.54 13.04 -11.35
N PRO A 8 1.76 13.44 -10.09
CA PRO A 8 2.58 12.65 -9.18
C PRO A 8 1.81 11.37 -8.85
N VAL A 9 2.18 10.28 -9.53
CA VAL A 9 1.81 8.91 -9.15
C VAL A 9 2.22 8.78 -7.68
N ARG A 10 1.23 8.71 -6.79
CA ARG A 10 1.44 8.76 -5.35
C ARG A 10 1.88 7.38 -4.89
N GLU A 11 3.15 7.09 -5.11
CA GLU A 11 3.76 5.81 -4.76
C GLU A 11 3.53 5.48 -3.28
N PRO A 12 2.94 4.31 -2.97
CA PRO A 12 2.66 3.88 -1.61
C PRO A 12 3.88 3.95 -0.68
N ILE A 13 5.09 3.79 -1.22
CA ILE A 13 6.37 3.83 -0.51
C ILE A 13 6.67 5.20 0.12
N ARG A 14 6.04 6.28 -0.36
CA ARG A 14 6.24 7.65 0.13
C ARG A 14 5.42 7.99 1.39
N LYS A 15 4.59 7.07 1.90
CA LYS A 15 3.86 7.28 3.15
C LYS A 15 4.73 6.80 4.33
N PRO A 16 5.43 7.70 5.05
CA PRO A 16 6.36 7.30 6.13
C PRO A 16 5.66 6.57 7.28
N TRP A 17 4.35 6.78 7.44
CA TRP A 17 3.56 6.07 8.45
C TRP A 17 3.53 4.54 8.25
N ILE A 18 3.58 4.06 7.00
CA ILE A 18 3.63 2.61 6.70
C ILE A 18 4.89 1.99 7.28
N TRP A 19 6.02 2.69 7.17
CA TRP A 19 7.31 2.28 7.73
C TRP A 19 7.33 2.33 9.25
N ILE A 20 6.67 3.31 9.87
CA ILE A 20 6.54 3.40 11.33
C ILE A 20 5.78 2.18 11.87
N VAL A 21 4.64 1.84 11.27
CA VAL A 21 3.84 0.67 11.68
C VAL A 21 4.61 -0.63 11.45
N LEU A 22 5.30 -0.75 10.30
CA LEU A 22 6.14 -1.91 9.99
C LEU A 22 7.29 -2.08 10.99
N ALA A 23 8.00 -0.99 11.30
CA ALA A 23 9.09 -0.99 12.28
C ALA A 23 8.56 -1.30 13.68
N LEU A 24 7.39 -0.78 14.05
CA LEU A 24 6.75 -1.07 15.33
C LEU A 24 6.35 -2.55 15.44
N LEU A 25 5.79 -3.15 14.39
CA LEU A 25 5.47 -4.58 14.34
C LEU A 25 6.72 -5.46 14.45
N LEU A 26 7.81 -5.06 13.79
CA LEU A 26 9.11 -5.74 13.91
C LEU A 26 9.68 -5.62 15.33
N LEU A 27 9.68 -4.41 15.90
CA LEU A 27 10.12 -4.17 17.28
C LEU A 27 9.25 -4.94 18.28
N ALA A 28 7.94 -4.98 18.07
CA ALA A 28 7.03 -5.73 18.92
C ALA A 28 7.27 -7.25 18.82
N GLY A 29 7.61 -7.75 17.62
CA GLY A 29 7.94 -9.15 17.40
C GLY A 29 9.27 -9.60 18.01
N VAL A 30 10.21 -8.66 18.20
CA VAL A 30 11.52 -8.96 18.77
C VAL A 30 11.66 -8.30 20.15
N PRO A 31 11.63 -9.07 21.25
CA PRO A 31 11.74 -8.56 22.61
C PRO A 31 13.17 -8.10 22.98
N LEU A 32 13.77 -7.20 22.19
CA LEU A 32 15.11 -6.62 22.39
C LEU A 32 15.19 -5.64 23.57
N TYR A 33 14.05 -5.33 24.19
CA TYR A 33 13.88 -4.31 25.23
C TYR A 33 13.57 -4.89 26.61
N TRP A 34 13.42 -6.21 26.75
CA TRP A 34 13.07 -6.81 28.04
C TRP A 34 14.31 -7.03 28.92
N PRO A 35 14.39 -6.45 30.13
CA PRO A 35 15.42 -6.81 31.10
C PRO A 35 15.35 -8.31 31.45
N PRO A 36 16.51 -8.94 31.77
CA PRO A 36 16.63 -10.39 31.92
C PRO A 36 15.70 -11.00 32.99
N GLY A 37 15.17 -10.20 33.92
CA GLY A 37 14.24 -10.63 34.96
C GLY A 37 12.76 -10.69 34.57
N THR A 38 12.36 -10.33 33.35
CA THR A 38 10.94 -10.35 32.91
C THR A 38 10.66 -11.43 31.84
N VAL A 39 11.64 -12.31 31.58
CA VAL A 39 11.52 -13.43 30.64
C VAL A 39 10.76 -14.63 31.27
N GLU A 40 10.50 -14.58 32.57
CA GLU A 40 9.96 -15.69 33.38
C GLU A 40 8.45 -15.96 33.33
N PRO A 41 7.52 -15.06 32.96
CA PRO A 41 6.11 -15.43 32.96
C PRO A 41 5.84 -16.42 31.82
N ILE A 42 5.76 -17.69 32.19
CA ILE A 42 5.35 -18.78 31.32
C ILE A 42 3.82 -18.79 31.32
N VAL A 43 3.23 -18.51 30.17
CA VAL A 43 1.79 -18.58 29.94
C VAL A 43 1.52 -19.84 29.13
N LEU A 44 0.71 -20.76 29.66
CA LEU A 44 0.35 -22.03 29.00
C LEU A 44 1.55 -22.93 28.63
N GLY A 45 2.69 -22.80 29.32
CA GLY A 45 3.91 -23.56 29.01
C GLY A 45 4.81 -22.90 27.96
N LEU A 46 4.42 -21.75 27.42
CA LEU A 46 5.22 -20.96 26.47
C LEU A 46 5.66 -19.64 27.11
N PRO A 47 6.83 -19.11 26.75
CA PRO A 47 7.22 -17.78 27.19
C PRO A 47 6.23 -16.74 26.66
N LEU A 48 5.82 -15.78 27.48
CA LEU A 48 4.89 -14.72 27.07
C LEU A 48 5.41 -13.97 25.83
N TRP A 49 6.73 -13.79 25.71
CA TRP A 49 7.37 -13.19 24.55
C TRP A 49 7.16 -14.00 23.25
N ALA A 50 7.10 -15.33 23.32
CA ALA A 50 6.85 -16.16 22.14
C ALA A 50 5.43 -15.96 21.61
N LEU A 51 4.43 -15.82 22.50
CA LEU A 51 3.06 -15.50 22.12
C LEU A 51 2.96 -14.12 21.46
N VAL A 52 3.68 -13.14 22.00
CA VAL A 52 3.76 -11.79 21.42
C VAL A 52 4.40 -11.82 20.03
N THR A 53 5.47 -12.58 19.83
CA THR A 53 6.10 -12.75 18.52
C THR A 53 5.14 -13.38 17.51
N VAL A 54 4.45 -14.47 17.90
CA VAL A 54 3.46 -15.13 17.03
C VAL A 54 2.32 -14.17 16.67
N ALA A 55 1.78 -13.45 17.66
CA ALA A 55 0.74 -12.45 17.43
C ALA A 55 1.22 -11.34 16.49
N SER A 56 2.44 -10.81 16.70
CA SER A 56 3.05 -9.82 15.81
C SER A 56 3.26 -10.36 14.39
N SER A 57 3.64 -11.62 14.21
CA SER A 57 3.75 -12.24 12.88
C SER A 57 2.40 -12.33 12.16
N VAL A 58 1.34 -12.71 12.88
CA VAL A 58 -0.02 -12.73 12.33
C VAL A 58 -0.48 -11.32 11.95
N LEU A 59 -0.26 -10.35 12.83
CA LEU A 59 -0.57 -8.94 12.58
C LEU A 59 0.22 -8.39 11.39
N LEU A 60 1.50 -8.71 11.29
CA LEU A 60 2.37 -8.32 10.18
C LEU A 60 1.87 -8.90 8.85
N SER A 61 1.50 -10.18 8.85
CA SER A 61 0.92 -10.84 7.68
C SER A 61 -0.39 -10.18 7.25
N ALA A 62 -1.32 -9.97 8.19
CA ALA A 62 -2.57 -9.29 7.93
C ALA A 62 -2.36 -7.85 7.44
N TYR A 63 -1.40 -7.13 8.04
CA TYR A 63 -1.04 -5.78 7.64
C TYR A 63 -0.50 -5.73 6.20
N LEU A 64 0.40 -6.64 5.82
CA LEU A 64 0.90 -6.73 4.46
C LEU A 64 -0.21 -7.08 3.46
N SER A 65 -1.09 -8.04 3.79
CA SER A 65 -2.25 -8.36 2.95
C SER A 65 -3.17 -7.16 2.77
N TRP A 66 -3.45 -6.41 3.84
CA TRP A 66 -4.24 -5.18 3.78
C TRP A 66 -3.54 -4.08 2.98
N LEU A 67 -2.23 -3.94 3.14
CA LEU A 67 -1.42 -2.97 2.41
C LEU A 67 -1.45 -3.24 0.91
N CYS A 68 -1.26 -4.51 0.51
CA CYS A 68 -1.36 -4.92 -0.88
C CYS A 68 -2.75 -4.61 -1.44
N LEU A 69 -3.84 -5.00 -0.77
CA LEU A 69 -5.20 -4.73 -1.26
C LEU A 69 -5.51 -3.23 -1.36
N THR A 70 -5.09 -2.43 -0.38
CA THR A 70 -5.47 -1.01 -0.31
C THR A 70 -4.58 -0.12 -1.18
N GLN A 71 -3.29 -0.42 -1.26
CA GLN A 71 -2.34 0.42 -2.00
C GLN A 71 -2.14 -0.05 -3.44
N TRP A 72 -2.33 -1.33 -3.75
CA TRP A 72 -2.23 -1.84 -5.13
C TRP A 72 -3.49 -1.53 -5.94
N SER A 73 -4.68 -1.81 -5.38
CA SER A 73 -5.98 -1.51 -6.03
C SER A 73 -6.09 -0.04 -6.39
N VAL A 74 -5.73 0.86 -5.48
CA VAL A 74 -5.85 2.31 -5.69
C VAL A 74 -4.95 2.83 -6.82
N VAL A 75 -3.81 2.17 -7.09
CA VAL A 75 -2.94 2.55 -8.21
C VAL A 75 -3.53 2.07 -9.54
N GLU A 76 -3.99 0.82 -9.59
CA GLU A 76 -4.55 0.20 -10.81
C GLU A 76 -5.88 0.87 -11.23
N ASP A 77 -6.77 1.14 -10.26
CA ASP A 77 -8.04 1.85 -10.50
C ASP A 77 -7.83 3.27 -11.05
N ALA A 78 -6.80 3.97 -10.56
CA ALA A 78 -6.46 5.31 -11.03
C ALA A 78 -5.87 5.28 -12.44
N GLU A 79 -4.99 4.32 -12.74
CA GLU A 79 -4.40 4.14 -14.08
C GLU A 79 -5.45 3.75 -15.12
N GLU A 80 -6.38 2.83 -14.79
CA GLU A 80 -7.48 2.45 -15.69
C GLU A 80 -8.44 3.61 -15.98
N ALA A 81 -8.77 4.42 -14.97
CA ALA A 81 -9.63 5.58 -15.14
C ALA A 81 -9.02 6.63 -16.09
N GLU A 82 -7.71 6.87 -15.97
CA GLU A 82 -6.98 7.76 -16.88
C GLU A 82 -6.91 7.20 -18.31
N ALA A 83 -6.62 5.90 -18.44
CA ALA A 83 -6.61 5.23 -19.74
C ALA A 83 -7.99 5.28 -20.43
N ARG A 84 -9.08 5.13 -19.67
CA ARG A 84 -10.45 5.28 -20.19
C ARG A 84 -10.74 6.71 -20.64
N ALA A 85 -10.38 7.72 -19.83
CA ALA A 85 -10.57 9.12 -20.18
C ALA A 85 -9.78 9.54 -21.42
N GLU A 86 -8.56 9.02 -21.62
CA GLU A 86 -7.79 9.27 -22.84
C GLU A 86 -8.44 8.62 -24.07
N ARG A 87 -8.94 7.39 -23.95
CA ARG A 87 -9.65 6.70 -25.03
C ARG A 87 -10.91 7.45 -25.45
N GLU A 88 -11.67 7.98 -24.49
CA GLU A 88 -12.85 8.80 -24.76
C GLU A 88 -12.49 10.11 -25.45
N ARG A 89 -11.45 10.83 -24.99
CA ARG A 89 -10.95 12.05 -25.66
C ARG A 89 -10.49 11.79 -27.10
N ARG A 90 -9.79 10.67 -27.34
CA ARG A 90 -9.35 10.27 -28.70
C ARG A 90 -10.54 9.90 -29.59
N ALA A 91 -11.57 9.26 -29.02
CA ALA A 91 -12.78 8.90 -29.76
C ALA A 91 -13.60 10.14 -30.15
N ASP A 92 -13.69 11.13 -29.26
CA ASP A 92 -14.40 12.39 -29.52
C ASP A 92 -13.69 13.25 -30.59
N GLY A 93 -12.36 13.40 -30.48
CA GLY A 93 -11.57 14.11 -31.49
C GLY A 93 -11.64 13.47 -32.89
N ARG A 94 -11.80 12.14 -32.97
CA ARG A 94 -11.97 11.43 -34.26
C ARG A 94 -13.34 11.69 -34.89
N ARG A 95 -14.40 11.86 -34.07
CA ARG A 95 -15.75 12.19 -34.56
C ARG A 95 -15.83 13.63 -35.06
N GLY A 96 -15.20 14.57 -34.37
CA GLY A 96 -15.11 15.97 -34.81
C GLY A 96 -14.41 16.14 -36.15
N ALA A 97 -13.24 15.50 -36.32
CA ALA A 97 -12.48 15.57 -37.57
C ALA A 97 -13.20 14.93 -38.77
N SER A 98 -14.01 13.89 -38.54
CA SER A 98 -14.80 13.26 -39.61
C SER A 98 -16.06 14.06 -39.98
N GLY A 99 -16.55 14.93 -39.11
CA GLY A 99 -17.69 15.81 -39.38
C GLY A 99 -17.32 17.04 -40.22
N GLU A 100 -16.12 17.58 -40.04
CA GLU A 100 -15.63 18.74 -40.82
C GLU A 100 -15.15 18.36 -42.23
N ALA A 101 -14.69 17.13 -42.46
CA ALA A 101 -14.24 16.68 -43.78
C ALA A 101 -15.39 16.30 -44.74
N GLY A 102 -16.64 16.27 -44.25
CA GLY A 102 -17.82 15.87 -45.01
C GLY A 102 -18.80 17.01 -45.34
N ALA A 103 -18.50 18.25 -44.95
CA ALA A 103 -19.27 19.46 -45.26
C ALA A 103 -18.54 20.29 -46.33
#